data_AF-A0A3M1HA83-F1
#
_entry.id   AF-A0A3M1HA83-F1
#
_cell.length_a   1.000
_cell.length_b   1.000
_cell.length_c   1.000
_cell.angle_alpha   90.00
_cell.angle_beta   90.00
_cell.angle_gamma   90.00
#
_symmetry.space_group_name_H-M   'P 1'
#
loop_
_entity.id
_entity.type
_entity.pdbx_description
1 polymer ?
#
loop_
_entity_poly.entity_id
_entity_poly.type
_entity_poly.pdbx_seq_one_letter_code
_entity_poly.pdbx_strand_id
1 'polypeptide(L)'
;MPPHHMGLWNKKALRYLENIFPIKLKGIFFEPLNEIRTKSFFHYTTEYYANKLRIPRQVVFKFLKLTHPYLASELKGFTVQAVFQKH
;
A
#
# COMPACT_ATOMS: atom_id res chain seq x y z
N MET A 1 -5.64 -8.52 9.23
CA MET A 1 -4.68 -8.62 8.10
C MET A 1 -5.20 -7.77 6.96
N PRO A 2 -4.38 -6.91 6.31
CA PRO A 2 -4.79 -6.37 5.02
C PRO A 2 -5.09 -7.55 4.08
N PRO A 3 -6.09 -7.46 3.21
CA PRO A 3 -6.51 -8.57 2.36
C PRO A 3 -5.32 -9.16 1.60
N HIS A 4 -5.25 -10.49 1.55
CA HIS A 4 -4.13 -11.27 0.99
C HIS A 4 -3.78 -10.92 -0.48
N HIS A 5 -4.64 -10.18 -1.18
CA HIS A 5 -4.46 -9.79 -2.58
C HIS A 5 -4.03 -8.33 -2.80
N MET A 6 -3.94 -7.51 -1.75
CA MET A 6 -3.61 -6.08 -1.88
C MET A 6 -2.25 -5.82 -2.55
N GLY A 7 -1.28 -6.74 -2.42
CA GLY A 7 0.05 -6.62 -3.02
C GLY A 7 0.16 -7.14 -4.47
N LEU A 8 -0.85 -7.90 -4.94
CA LEU A 8 -0.81 -8.54 -6.26
C LEU A 8 -1.18 -7.57 -7.39
N TRP A 9 -2.02 -6.58 -7.10
CA TRP A 9 -2.46 -5.55 -8.04
C TRP A 9 -1.48 -4.36 -8.10
N ASN A 10 -0.21 -4.66 -8.36
CA ASN A 10 0.83 -3.65 -8.50
C ASN A 10 0.99 -3.20 -9.96
N LYS A 11 1.76 -2.13 -10.19
CA LYS A 11 2.03 -1.57 -11.52
C LYS A 11 2.54 -2.62 -12.52
N LYS A 12 3.35 -3.58 -12.06
CA LYS A 12 3.90 -4.65 -12.93
C LYS A 12 2.79 -5.61 -13.36
N ALA A 13 1.93 -6.03 -12.44
CA ALA A 13 0.79 -6.89 -12.74
C ALA A 13 -0.22 -6.22 -13.69
N LEU A 14 -0.55 -4.94 -13.45
CA LEU A 14 -1.49 -4.19 -14.30
C LEU A 14 -0.94 -3.95 -15.72
N ARG A 15 0.37 -3.69 -15.84
CA ARG A 15 1.05 -3.59 -17.13
C ARG A 15 1.11 -4.92 -17.88
N TYR A 16 1.20 -6.04 -17.17
CA TYR A 16 1.23 -7.36 -17.79
C TYR A 16 -0.06 -7.71 -18.55
N LEU A 17 -1.19 -7.11 -18.18
CA LEU A 17 -2.46 -7.30 -18.89
C LEU A 17 -2.42 -6.85 -20.36
N GLU A 18 -1.55 -5.89 -20.70
CA GLU A 18 -1.33 -5.44 -22.09
C GLU A 18 -0.80 -6.57 -23.00
N ASN A 19 -0.17 -7.60 -22.43
CA ASN A 19 0.35 -8.74 -23.18
C ASN A 19 -0.69 -9.84 -23.41
N ILE A 20 -1.78 -9.83 -22.64
CA ILE A 20 -2.84 -10.86 -22.69
C ILE A 20 -4.04 -10.34 -23.48
N PHE A 21 -4.38 -9.06 -23.32
CA PHE A 21 -5.57 -8.43 -23.89
C PHE A 21 -5.16 -7.31 -24.85
N PRO A 22 -5.97 -7.01 -25.89
CA PRO A 22 -5.73 -5.90 -26.82
C PRO A 22 -6.10 -4.55 -26.17
N ILE A 23 -5.41 -4.23 -25.08
CA ILE A 23 -5.60 -3.02 -24.29
C ILE A 23 -4.25 -2.38 -24.01
N LYS A 24 -4.26 -1.06 -23.80
CA LYS A 24 -3.09 -0.29 -23.42
C LYS A 24 -3.33 0.45 -22.12
N LEU A 25 -2.44 0.28 -21.16
CA LEU A 25 -2.46 0.94 -19.87
C LEU A 25 -2.11 2.42 -20.06
N LYS A 26 -3.09 3.29 -19.85
CA LYS A 26 -2.94 4.75 -19.97
C LYS A 26 -2.53 5.42 -18.68
N GLY A 27 -3.03 4.92 -17.56
CA GLY A 27 -2.77 5.52 -16.26
C GLY A 27 -3.01 4.53 -15.13
N ILE A 28 -2.29 4.73 -14.04
CA ILE A 28 -2.56 4.09 -12.76
C ILE A 28 -2.66 5.19 -11.72
N PHE A 29 -3.79 5.21 -11.03
CA PHE A 29 -4.06 6.11 -9.93
C PHE A 29 -4.17 5.30 -8.65
N PHE A 30 -3.56 5.82 -7.59
CA PHE A 30 -3.64 5.24 -6.27
C PHE A 30 -4.50 6.17 -5.42
N GLU A 31 -5.50 5.62 -4.75
CA GLU A 31 -6.19 6.38 -3.71
C GLU A 31 -5.17 6.65 -2.60
N PRO A 32 -4.99 7.89 -2.13
CA PRO A 32 -4.19 8.13 -0.94
C PRO A 32 -4.86 7.43 0.26
N LEU A 33 -4.07 6.92 1.21
CA LEU A 33 -4.69 6.45 2.46
C LEU A 33 -5.36 7.63 3.15
N ASN A 34 -6.66 7.51 3.39
CA ASN A 34 -7.37 8.43 4.26
C ASN A 34 -6.78 8.38 5.68
N GLU A 35 -6.95 9.46 6.45
CA GLU A 35 -6.38 9.57 7.80
C GLU A 35 -6.74 8.39 8.71
N ILE A 36 -7.97 7.88 8.59
CA ILE A 36 -8.47 6.75 9.37
C ILE A 36 -7.66 5.49 9.05
N ARG A 37 -7.49 5.15 7.76
CA ARG A 37 -6.73 3.97 7.35
C ARG A 37 -5.24 4.12 7.66
N THR A 38 -4.70 5.34 7.58
CA THR A 38 -3.33 5.64 8.02
C THR A 38 -3.17 5.34 9.51
N LYS A 39 -4.08 5.83 10.37
CA LYS A 39 -4.05 5.54 11.81
C LYS A 39 -4.15 4.04 12.10
N SER A 40 -5.05 3.34 11.42
CA SER A 40 -5.17 1.88 11.55
C SER A 40 -3.89 1.17 11.12
N PHE A 41 -3.29 1.56 10.00
CA PHE A 41 -2.01 1.03 9.54
C PHE A 41 -0.92 1.21 10.60
N PHE A 42 -0.76 2.42 11.16
CA PHE A 42 0.22 2.65 12.22
C PHE A 42 -0.08 1.80 13.45
N HIS A 43 -1.33 1.69 13.87
CA HIS A 43 -1.71 0.87 15.01
C HIS A 43 -1.33 -0.60 14.80
N TYR A 44 -1.79 -1.23 13.72
CA TYR A 44 -1.52 -2.64 13.44
C TYR A 44 -0.03 -2.91 13.22
N THR A 45 0.67 -2.03 12.50
CA THR A 45 2.10 -2.18 12.22
C THR A 45 2.91 -2.04 13.50
N THR A 46 2.56 -1.09 14.38
CA THR A 46 3.23 -0.92 15.67
C THR A 46 3.01 -2.13 16.57
N GLU A 47 1.77 -2.61 16.69
CA GLU A 47 1.44 -3.80 17.50
C GLU A 47 2.16 -5.05 16.97
N TYR A 48 2.17 -5.26 15.66
CA TYR A 48 2.86 -6.40 15.04
C TYR A 48 4.36 -6.40 15.37
N TYR A 49 5.06 -5.28 15.15
CA TYR A 49 6.50 -5.22 15.38
C TYR A 49 6.88 -5.16 16.85
N ALA A 50 6.07 -4.52 17.71
CA ALA A 50 6.29 -4.51 19.16
C ALA A 50 6.24 -5.94 19.72
N ASN A 51 5.23 -6.73 19.31
CA ASN A 51 5.10 -8.12 19.73
C ASN A 51 6.16 -9.03 19.10
N LYS A 52 6.46 -8.85 17.81
CA LYS A 52 7.45 -9.68 17.10
C LYS A 52 8.87 -9.47 17.61
N LEU A 53 9.26 -8.23 17.86
CA LEU A 53 10.61 -7.88 18.31
C LEU A 53 10.74 -7.81 19.84
N ARG A 54 9.62 -7.91 20.58
CA ARG A 54 9.53 -7.74 22.03
C ARG A 54 10.09 -6.40 22.53
N ILE A 55 9.88 -5.34 21.75
CA ILE A 55 10.36 -3.98 22.05
C ILE A 55 9.16 -3.11 22.48
N PRO A 56 9.32 -2.16 23.41
CA PRO A 56 8.23 -1.27 23.81
C PRO A 56 7.58 -0.56 22.62
N ARG A 57 6.24 -0.52 22.63
CA ARG A 57 5.41 0.11 21.57
C ARG A 57 5.85 1.53 21.24
N GLN A 58 6.30 2.29 22.23
CA GLN A 58 6.74 3.68 22.06
C GLN A 58 7.98 3.81 21.16
N VAL A 59 8.90 2.84 21.23
CA VAL A 59 10.12 2.81 20.39
C VAL A 59 9.74 2.52 18.94
N VAL A 60 8.90 1.50 18.73
CA VAL A 60 8.39 1.14 17.40
C VAL A 60 7.59 2.30 16.81
N PHE A 61 6.74 2.95 17.60
CA PHE A 61 5.93 4.09 17.15
C PHE A 61 6.80 5.29 16.77
N LYS A 62 7.83 5.64 17.56
CA LYS A 62 8.77 6.72 17.22
C LYS A 62 9.50 6.43 15.91
N PHE A 63 9.97 5.19 15.74
CA PHE A 63 10.64 4.77 14.52
C PHE A 63 9.72 4.84 13.29
N LEU A 64 8.52 4.24 13.39
CA LEU A 64 7.52 4.27 12.33
C LEU A 64 7.09 5.71 11.98
N LYS A 65 6.91 6.58 12.98
CA LYS A 65 6.58 8.00 12.79
C LYS A 65 7.68 8.75 12.05
N LEU A 66 8.95 8.46 12.33
CA LEU A 66 10.09 9.07 11.63
C LEU A 66 10.12 8.67 10.15
N THR A 67 9.79 7.40 9.88
CA THR A 67 9.71 6.85 8.52
C THR A 67 8.38 7.15 7.82
N HIS A 68 7.38 7.70 8.53
CA HIS A 68 6.04 7.96 8.03
C HIS A 68 5.99 8.81 6.75
N PRO A 69 6.66 9.97 6.62
CA PRO A 69 6.52 10.77 5.41
C PRO A 69 6.99 10.01 4.16
N TYR A 70 8.03 9.19 4.30
CA TYR A 70 8.52 8.31 3.23
C TYR A 70 7.58 7.13 2.98
N LEU A 71 7.18 6.42 4.04
CA LEU A 71 6.25 5.28 3.94
C LEU A 71 4.89 5.70 3.41
N ALA A 72 4.35 6.84 3.80
CA ALA A 72 3.03 7.32 3.35
C ALA A 72 3.02 7.65 1.85
N SER A 73 4.16 8.12 1.30
CA SER A 73 4.30 8.34 -0.14
C SER A 73 4.37 7.03 -0.94
N GLU A 74 4.82 5.95 -0.31
CA GLU A 74 4.90 4.61 -0.92
C GLU A 74 3.71 3.71 -0.61
N LEU A 75 2.99 3.99 0.47
CA LEU A 75 1.74 3.35 0.86
C LEU A 75 0.65 3.81 -0.11
N LYS A 76 0.70 3.17 -1.28
CA LYS A 76 -0.36 3.16 -2.27
C LYS A 76 -1.61 2.64 -1.58
N GLY A 77 -2.70 3.40 -1.63
CA GLY A 77 -3.88 3.05 -0.88
C GLY A 77 -4.46 1.69 -1.25
N PHE A 78 -5.44 1.29 -0.45
CA PHE A 78 -6.15 0.02 -0.59
C PHE A 78 -6.79 -0.16 -1.97
N THR A 79 -7.02 0.95 -2.68
CA THR A 79 -7.63 0.98 -4.01
C THR A 79 -6.60 1.40 -5.06
N VAL A 80 -6.46 0.58 -6.10
CA VAL A 80 -5.72 0.91 -7.32
C VAL A 80 -6.71 1.04 -8.45
N GLN A 81 -6.71 2.20 -9.13
CA GLN A 81 -7.51 2.42 -10.32
C GLN A 81 -6.58 2.42 -11.54
N ALA A 82 -6.79 1.46 -12.44
CA ALA A 82 -6.07 1.39 -13.71
C ALA A 82 -7.00 1.79 -14.85
N VAL A 83 -6.54 2.68 -15.74
CA VAL A 83 -7.28 3.08 -16.93
C VAL A 83 -6.65 2.41 -18.14
N PHE A 84 -7.45 1.62 -18.83
CA PHE A 84 -7.05 0.92 -20.05
C PHE A 84 -7.80 1.51 -21.25
N GLN A 85 -7.09 1.72 -22.35
CA GLN A 85 -7.70 2.02 -23.64
C GLN A 85 -7.71 0.75 -24.48
N LYS A 86 -8.88 0.36 -24.97
CA LYS A 86 -9.02 -0.72 -25.95
C LYS A 86 -8.45 -0.27 -27.29
N HIS A 87 -7.66 -1.16 -27.91
CA HIS A 87 -7.21 -0.98 -29.28
C HIS A 87 -8.34 -1.21 -30.29
#